data_AF-A0A136L8B1-F1
#
_entry.id   AF-A0A136L8B1-F1
#
_cell.length_a   1.000
_cell.length_b   1.000
_cell.length_c   1.000
_cell.angle_alpha   90.00
_cell.angle_beta   90.00
_cell.angle_gamma   90.00
#
_symmetry.space_group_name_H-M   'P 1'
#
loop_
_entity.id
_entity.type
_entity.pdbx_description
1 polymer ?
#
loop_
_entity_poly.entity_id
_entity_poly.type
_entity_poly.pdbx_seq_one_letter_code
_entity_poly.pdbx_strand_id
1 'polypeptide(L)'
;MAQQMNDAIKSVLNDTQYKRYTELELQWTGPSALSREDVGKQVGITPDQQTKIRDIQRAEMEKIRGQFQGGGGAGGDRTAMQENMRKVRDSIDKQVLALLNDGQKAKWNALLGKAFKFDPPR
;
A
#
# COMPACT_ATOMS: atom_id res chain seq x y z
N MET A 1 4.14 -7.20 14.47
CA MET A 1 2.79 -6.61 14.26
C MET A 1 2.13 -7.16 12.99
N ALA A 2 2.53 -6.77 11.77
CA ALA A 2 1.86 -7.23 10.54
C ALA A 2 1.86 -8.76 10.35
N GLN A 3 2.98 -9.44 10.64
CA GLN A 3 3.10 -10.88 10.46
C GLN A 3 2.24 -11.69 11.44
N GLN A 4 2.25 -11.30 12.72
CA GLN A 4 1.39 -11.93 13.75
C GLN A 4 -0.10 -11.78 13.44
N MET A 5 -0.51 -10.65 12.85
CA MET A 5 -1.90 -10.45 12.44
C MET A 5 -2.29 -11.35 11.26
N ASN A 6 -1.39 -11.54 10.28
CA ASN A 6 -1.62 -12.45 9.16
C ASN A 6 -1.76 -13.91 9.62
N ASP A 7 -0.92 -14.35 10.57
CA ASP A 7 -0.98 -15.71 11.12
C ASP A 7 -2.30 -15.97 11.86
N ALA A 8 -2.78 -15.00 12.63
CA ALA A 8 -4.08 -15.08 13.32
C ALA A 8 -5.26 -15.08 12.34
N ILE A 9 -5.19 -14.33 11.24
CA ILE A 9 -6.23 -14.36 10.21
C ILE A 9 -6.25 -15.73 9.51
N LYS A 10 -5.08 -16.31 9.23
CA LYS A 10 -4.96 -17.61 8.58
C LYS A 10 -5.47 -18.77 9.43
N SER A 11 -5.47 -18.66 10.76
CA SER A 11 -6.05 -19.70 11.62
C SER A 11 -7.59 -19.70 11.64
N VAL A 12 -8.22 -18.62 11.18
CA VAL A 12 -9.68 -18.46 11.13
C VAL A 12 -10.23 -18.69 9.71
N LEU A 13 -9.50 -18.21 8.70
CA LEU A 13 -9.91 -18.31 7.30
C LEU A 13 -9.46 -19.63 6.66
N ASN A 14 -10.29 -20.21 5.81
CA ASN A 14 -9.83 -21.27 4.91
C ASN A 14 -8.91 -20.71 3.82
N ASP A 15 -8.22 -21.59 3.08
CA ASP A 15 -7.24 -21.19 2.05
C ASP A 15 -7.82 -20.26 0.99
N THR A 16 -9.08 -20.48 0.58
CA THR A 16 -9.74 -19.65 -0.44
C THR A 16 -10.05 -18.26 0.10
N GLN A 17 -10.56 -18.19 1.34
CA GLN A 17 -10.84 -16.93 2.03
C GLN A 17 -9.56 -16.15 2.31
N TYR A 18 -8.50 -16.82 2.75
CA TYR A 18 -7.21 -16.20 3.01
C TYR A 18 -6.59 -15.65 1.73
N LYS A 19 -6.60 -16.42 0.64
CA LYS A 19 -6.16 -15.93 -0.68
C LYS A 19 -6.92 -14.67 -1.09
N ARG A 20 -8.25 -14.70 -0.99
CA ARG A 20 -9.07 -13.55 -1.37
C ARG A 20 -8.82 -12.34 -0.45
N TYR A 21 -8.62 -12.57 0.84
CA TYR A 21 -8.24 -11.53 1.79
C TYR A 21 -6.92 -10.86 1.37
N THR A 22 -5.89 -11.64 1.03
CA THR A 22 -4.61 -11.10 0.56
C THR A 22 -4.75 -10.30 -0.72
N GLU A 23 -5.50 -10.80 -1.72
CA GLU A 23 -5.79 -10.04 -2.96
C GLU A 23 -6.45 -8.68 -2.65
N LEU A 24 -7.45 -8.66 -1.78
CA LEU A 24 -8.16 -7.45 -1.39
C LEU A 24 -7.28 -6.49 -0.59
N GLU A 25 -6.46 -7.00 0.33
CA GLU A 25 -5.52 -6.17 1.08
C GLU A 25 -4.50 -5.53 0.14
N LEU A 26 -3.97 -6.26 -0.84
CA LEU A 26 -3.06 -5.70 -1.85
C LEU A 26 -3.74 -4.65 -2.74
N GLN A 27 -4.98 -4.88 -3.16
CA GLN A 27 -5.77 -3.86 -3.89
C GLN A 27 -6.05 -2.63 -3.02
N TRP A 28 -6.34 -2.85 -1.73
CA TRP A 28 -6.62 -1.78 -0.78
C TRP A 28 -5.38 -1.01 -0.37
N THR A 29 -4.19 -1.61 -0.36
CA THR A 29 -2.93 -0.96 0.01
C THR A 29 -2.23 -0.33 -1.20
N GLY A 30 -2.35 -0.95 -2.38
CA GLY A 30 -1.71 -0.50 -3.61
C GLY A 30 -0.23 -0.86 -3.73
N PRO A 31 0.46 -0.39 -4.79
CA PRO A 31 1.88 -0.63 -5.06
C PRO A 31 2.82 -0.35 -3.87
N SER A 32 2.44 0.56 -2.97
CA SER A 32 3.13 0.79 -1.69
C SER A 32 3.40 -0.51 -0.88
N ALA A 33 2.57 -1.56 -1.02
CA ALA A 33 2.75 -2.86 -0.38
C ALA A 33 4.06 -3.57 -0.78
N LEU A 34 4.67 -3.21 -1.91
CA LEU A 34 5.91 -3.80 -2.41
C LEU A 34 7.14 -3.53 -1.52
N SER A 35 7.06 -2.60 -0.56
CA SER A 35 8.11 -2.42 0.45
C SER A 35 8.11 -3.53 1.51
N ARG A 36 7.01 -4.29 1.65
CA ARG A 36 6.93 -5.46 2.52
C ARG A 36 7.72 -6.61 1.92
N GLU A 37 8.45 -7.33 2.76
CA GLU A 37 9.35 -8.39 2.31
C GLU A 37 8.60 -9.56 1.65
N ASP A 38 7.47 -9.97 2.21
CA ASP A 38 6.64 -11.07 1.72
C ASP A 38 6.04 -10.79 0.33
N VAL A 39 5.59 -9.56 0.09
CA VAL A 39 5.04 -9.12 -1.20
C VAL A 39 6.16 -8.86 -2.21
N GLY A 40 7.22 -8.17 -1.78
CA GLY A 40 8.39 -7.87 -2.61
C GLY A 40 9.05 -9.13 -3.15
N LYS A 41 9.18 -10.19 -2.33
CA LYS A 41 9.70 -11.50 -2.75
C LYS A 41 8.86 -12.15 -3.85
N GLN A 42 7.54 -12.10 -3.75
CA GLN A 42 6.64 -12.68 -4.77
C GLN A 42 6.74 -11.95 -6.12
N VAL A 43 6.96 -10.63 -6.08
CA VAL A 43 7.13 -9.81 -7.30
C VAL A 43 8.56 -9.84 -7.83
N GLY A 44 9.54 -10.22 -7.01
CA GLY A 44 10.97 -10.20 -7.34
C GLY A 44 11.55 -8.80 -7.28
N ILE A 45 11.15 -8.01 -6.29
CA ILE A 45 11.70 -6.69 -5.99
C ILE A 45 13.13 -6.87 -5.42
N THR A 46 14.09 -6.12 -5.95
CA THR A 46 15.47 -6.16 -5.45
C THR A 46 15.61 -5.40 -4.13
N PRO A 47 16.65 -5.68 -3.31
CA PRO A 47 16.91 -4.90 -2.09
C PRO A 47 17.00 -3.38 -2.35
N ASP A 48 17.60 -2.99 -3.47
CA ASP A 48 17.71 -1.58 -3.87
C ASP A 48 16.35 -0.97 -4.22
N GLN A 49 15.52 -1.68 -4.99
CA GLN A 49 14.16 -1.23 -5.28
C GLN A 49 13.34 -1.13 -3.99
N GLN A 50 13.43 -2.12 -3.10
CA GLN A 50 12.73 -2.12 -1.82
C GLN A 50 13.13 -0.91 -0.96
N THR A 51 14.42 -0.57 -0.92
CA THR A 51 14.93 0.61 -0.23
C THR A 51 14.37 1.89 -0.84
N LYS A 52 14.41 2.03 -2.17
CA LYS A 52 13.82 3.19 -2.87
C LYS A 52 12.33 3.35 -2.62
N ILE A 53 11.57 2.25 -2.56
CA ILE A 53 10.13 2.28 -2.23
C ILE A 53 9.93 2.83 -0.81
N ARG A 54 10.71 2.36 0.18
CA ARG A 54 10.62 2.87 1.55
C ARG A 54 10.99 4.35 1.65
N ASP A 55 11.96 4.79 0.86
CA ASP A 55 12.36 6.19 0.82
C ASP A 55 11.29 7.10 0.21
N ILE A 56 10.64 6.65 -0.88
CA ILE A 56 9.48 7.34 -1.47
C ILE A 56 8.37 7.48 -0.42
N GLN A 57 8.03 6.39 0.28
CA GLN A 57 7.03 6.40 1.35
C GLN A 57 7.39 7.39 2.46
N ARG A 58 8.64 7.37 2.93
CA ARG A 58 9.12 8.26 3.99
C ARG A 58 9.05 9.73 3.57
N ALA A 59 9.57 10.06 2.39
CA ALA A 59 9.61 11.43 1.89
C ALA A 59 8.21 12.03 1.71
N GLU A 60 7.26 11.27 1.16
CA GLU A 60 5.88 11.74 0.98
C GLU A 60 5.15 11.88 2.33
N MET A 61 5.39 10.97 3.28
CA MET A 61 4.82 11.09 4.64
C MET A 61 5.40 12.27 5.42
N GLU A 62 6.67 12.60 5.23
CA GLU A 62 7.31 13.78 5.82
C GLU A 62 6.72 15.09 5.26
N LYS A 63 6.44 15.15 3.94
CA LYS A 63 5.73 16.28 3.33
C LYS A 63 4.38 16.52 3.97
N ILE A 64 3.59 15.45 4.17
CA ILE A 64 2.32 15.54 4.89
C ILE A 64 2.56 16.04 6.32
N ARG A 65 3.44 15.41 7.09
CA ARG A 65 3.67 15.80 8.50
C ARG A 65 4.03 17.28 8.63
N GLY A 66 4.87 17.81 7.74
CA GLY A 66 5.21 19.24 7.71
C GLY A 66 4.00 20.13 7.42
N GLN A 67 3.12 19.74 6.50
CA GLN A 67 1.88 20.46 6.19
C GLN A 67 0.88 20.47 7.36
N PHE A 68 0.78 19.36 8.12
CA PHE A 68 -0.12 19.27 9.27
C PHE A 68 0.43 19.97 10.53
N GLN A 69 1.74 19.88 10.78
CA GLN A 69 2.39 20.60 11.89
C GLN A 69 2.41 22.12 11.69
N GLY A 70 2.39 22.61 10.44
CA GLY A 70 2.47 24.03 10.11
C GLY A 70 1.17 24.84 10.17
N GLY A 71 0.01 24.22 10.46
CA GLY A 71 -1.26 24.98 10.51
C GLY A 71 -2.57 24.20 10.67
N GLY A 72 -2.53 22.89 10.87
CA GLY A 72 -3.73 22.05 10.93
C GLY A 72 -3.71 21.13 12.15
N GLY A 73 -3.92 21.71 13.33
CA GLY A 73 -4.25 20.93 14.53
C GLY A 73 -5.53 20.11 14.35
N ALA A 74 -5.85 19.28 15.36
CA ALA A 74 -6.92 18.27 15.38
C ALA A 74 -8.38 18.74 15.10
N GLY A 75 -8.58 19.95 14.59
CA GLY A 75 -9.86 20.54 14.14
C GLY A 75 -9.92 20.93 12.65
N GLY A 76 -8.93 20.55 11.82
CA GLY A 76 -8.93 20.84 10.38
C GLY A 76 -10.01 20.08 9.59
N ASP A 77 -10.40 20.62 8.43
CA ASP A 77 -11.37 20.01 7.51
C ASP A 77 -10.97 18.57 7.16
N ARG A 78 -11.73 17.62 7.72
CA ARG A 78 -11.51 16.17 7.54
C ARG A 78 -11.56 15.78 6.07
N THR A 79 -12.31 16.50 5.25
CA THR A 79 -12.43 16.27 3.81
C THR A 79 -11.12 16.63 3.11
N ALA A 80 -10.58 17.81 3.41
CA ALA A 80 -9.28 18.24 2.87
C ALA A 80 -8.14 17.32 3.30
N MET A 81 -8.17 16.82 4.54
CA MET A 81 -7.22 15.83 5.04
C MET A 81 -7.30 14.49 4.27
N GLN A 82 -8.51 13.98 4.02
CA GLN A 82 -8.72 12.77 3.24
C GLN A 82 -8.24 12.94 1.79
N GLU A 83 -8.52 14.08 1.17
CA GLU A 83 -8.06 14.38 -0.19
C GLU A 83 -6.54 14.44 -0.28
N ASN A 84 -5.88 15.10 0.69
CA ASN A 84 -4.42 15.14 0.74
C ASN A 84 -3.80 13.75 0.92
N MET A 85 -4.38 12.92 1.80
CA MET A 85 -3.93 11.54 1.99
C MET A 85 -4.09 10.72 0.71
N ARG A 86 -5.19 10.90 -0.03
CA ARG A 86 -5.41 10.25 -1.32
C ARG A 86 -4.36 10.69 -2.35
N LYS A 87 -4.09 11.99 -2.47
CA LYS A 87 -3.08 12.53 -3.40
C LYS A 87 -1.69 11.97 -3.12
N VAL A 88 -1.31 11.91 -1.86
CA VAL A 88 -0.01 11.34 -1.44
C VAL A 88 0.05 9.85 -1.75
N ARG A 89 -1.02 9.12 -1.47
CA ARG A 89 -1.08 7.71 -1.83
C ARG A 89 -0.93 7.49 -3.33
N ASP A 90 -1.67 8.24 -4.16
CA ASP A 90 -1.57 8.18 -5.61
C ASP A 90 -0.16 8.56 -6.11
N SER A 91 0.50 9.52 -5.45
CA SER A 91 1.88 9.92 -5.73
C SER A 91 2.87 8.79 -5.46
N ILE A 92 2.78 8.17 -4.27
CA ILE A 92 3.60 7.01 -3.90
C ILE A 92 3.40 5.89 -4.91
N ASP A 93 2.15 5.53 -5.19
CA ASP A 93 1.83 4.39 -6.05
C ASP A 93 2.38 4.58 -7.47
N LYS A 94 2.29 5.79 -8.03
CA LYS A 94 2.88 6.12 -9.33
C LYS A 94 4.40 6.01 -9.33
N GLN A 95 5.06 6.58 -8.31
CA GLN A 95 6.52 6.55 -8.21
C GLN A 95 7.04 5.11 -8.03
N VAL A 96 6.34 4.29 -7.23
CA VAL A 96 6.67 2.89 -7.03
C VAL A 96 6.53 2.11 -8.34
N LEU A 97 5.38 2.21 -9.04
CA LEU A 97 5.16 1.51 -10.31
C LEU A 97 6.20 1.87 -11.39
N ALA A 98 6.74 3.09 -11.35
CA ALA A 98 7.80 3.52 -12.26
C ALA A 98 9.16 2.84 -12.00
N LEU A 99 9.40 2.32 -10.78
CA LEU A 99 10.60 1.56 -10.45
C LEU A 99 10.56 0.12 -10.96
N LEU A 100 9.39 -0.39 -11.33
CA LEU A 100 9.19 -1.78 -11.73
C LEU A 100 9.45 -1.95 -13.22
N ASN A 101 10.13 -3.05 -13.57
CA ASN A 101 10.15 -3.54 -14.95
C ASN A 101 8.84 -4.25 -15.31
N ASP A 102 8.65 -4.58 -16.58
CA ASP A 102 7.40 -5.16 -17.08
C ASP A 102 7.09 -6.53 -16.46
N GLY A 103 8.11 -7.35 -16.20
CA GLY A 103 7.95 -8.63 -15.52
C GLY A 103 7.46 -8.47 -14.08
N GLN A 104 7.98 -7.48 -13.36
CA GLN A 104 7.53 -7.14 -12.01
C GLN A 104 6.10 -6.58 -12.02
N LYS A 105 5.76 -5.71 -12.98
CA LYS A 105 4.38 -5.20 -13.14
C LYS A 105 3.39 -6.33 -13.41
N ALA A 106 3.75 -7.29 -14.27
CA ALA A 106 2.92 -8.45 -14.56
C ALA A 106 2.67 -9.31 -13.30
N LYS A 107 3.72 -9.59 -12.53
CA LYS A 107 3.61 -10.32 -11.25
C LYS A 107 2.75 -9.57 -10.24
N TRP A 108 2.95 -8.26 -10.10
CA TRP A 108 2.12 -7.42 -9.23
C TRP A 108 0.65 -7.51 -9.61
N ASN A 109 0.31 -7.33 -10.89
CA ASN A 109 -1.08 -7.44 -11.36
C ASN A 109 -1.68 -8.83 -11.12
N ALA A 110 -0.89 -9.90 -11.25
CA ALA A 110 -1.34 -11.25 -10.96
C ALA A 110 -1.68 -11.45 -9.46
N LEU A 111 -0.92 -10.83 -8.55
CA LEU A 111 -1.20 -10.88 -7.10
C LEU A 111 -2.46 -10.14 -6.70
N LEU A 112 -2.90 -9.14 -7.47
CA LEU A 112 -4.14 -8.41 -7.20
C LEU A 112 -5.38 -9.28 -7.40
N GLY A 113 -5.30 -10.32 -8.23
CA GLY A 113 -6.44 -11.16 -8.56
C GLY A 113 -7.61 -10.37 -9.16
N LYS A 114 -8.84 -10.77 -8.84
CA LYS A 114 -10.04 -10.12 -9.40
C LYS A 114 -10.28 -8.75 -8.77
N ALA A 115 -10.37 -7.71 -9.60
CA ALA A 115 -10.66 -6.34 -9.17
C ALA A 115 -11.92 -6.27 -8.28
N PHE A 116 -11.84 -5.43 -7.25
CA PHE A 116 -12.90 -5.17 -6.29
C PHE A 116 -13.11 -3.66 -6.13
N LYS A 117 -14.37 -3.23 -6.12
CA LYS A 117 -14.73 -1.84 -5.83
C LYS A 117 -14.98 -1.71 -4.34
N PHE A 118 -14.16 -0.92 -3.66
CA PHE A 118 -14.38 -0.60 -2.26
C PHE A 118 -15.36 0.56 -2.14
N ASP A 119 -16.50 0.31 -1.52
CA ASP A 119 -17.43 1.38 -1.19
C ASP A 119 -16.92 2.15 0.04
N PRO A 120 -17.12 3.47 0.10
CA PRO A 120 -16.78 4.24 1.29
C PRO A 120 -17.56 3.71 2.52
N PRO A 121 -17.01 3.85 3.73
CA PRO A 121 -17.75 3.53 4.95
C PRO A 121 -19.09 4.27 4.96
N ARG A 122 -20.16 3.57 5.34
CA ARG A 122 -21.49 4.17 5.54
C ARG A 122 -21.55 4.92 6.87
#